data_AF-A0A9P7FGW0-F1
#
_entry.id   AF-A0A9P7FGW0-F1
#
_cell.length_a   1.000
_cell.length_b   1.000
_cell.length_c   1.000
_cell.angle_alpha   90.00
_cell.angle_beta   90.00
_cell.angle_gamma   90.00
#
_symmetry.space_group_name_H-M   'P 1'
#
loop_
_entity.id
_entity.type
_entity.pdbx_description
1 polymer ?
#
loop_
_entity_poly.entity_id
_entity_poly.type
_entity_poly.pdbx_seq_one_letter_code
_entity_poly.pdbx_strand_id
1 'polypeptide(L)'
;MSVPPSSAPPIPPTTFQTPNGANNASPKDLRDFLKSLNDDNPPLVLDKPLWLRLLASLLEQVFGCFPYFKPTMLGTTNERIELTDVTLDVFSRVGKRADSLDWLYADEEHLSKKVFVHFLGLCTSTESWLEVADEGDSGGASNTLYSKACGTLVEFLQLLSFSSFPGGDSSDLQRGVLQDILYEATNLCTTIISARHESCPLDIHWFSTPPCLKTTTEDCSIPCPIDTINVIRLPSPSHFPVLTSIIVELFGRLFSTARLSYFITAAMLRHVSELTRRVYDFCSECPTSP
;
A
#
# COMPACT_ATOMS: atom_id res chain seq x y z
N MET A 1 -4.75 -47.00 -0.21
CA MET A 1 -4.62 -45.71 0.49
C MET A 1 -3.47 -44.98 -0.14
N SER A 2 -3.72 -43.86 -0.79
CA SER A 2 -2.71 -43.11 -1.57
C SER A 2 -2.14 -42.00 -0.70
N VAL A 3 -0.82 -41.97 -0.58
CA VAL A 3 -0.06 -40.96 0.18
C VAL A 3 -0.23 -39.58 -0.48
N PRO A 4 -0.46 -38.49 0.28
CA PRO A 4 -0.55 -37.15 -0.31
C PRO A 4 0.82 -36.69 -0.85
N PRO A 5 0.86 -35.86 -1.90
CA PRO A 5 2.12 -35.37 -2.45
C PRO A 5 2.86 -34.53 -1.41
N SER A 6 4.09 -34.94 -1.12
CA SER A 6 5.06 -34.22 -0.30
C SER A 6 5.21 -32.80 -0.83
N SER A 7 4.70 -31.83 -0.08
CA SER A 7 4.99 -30.40 -0.27
C SER A 7 6.50 -30.20 -0.33
N ALA A 8 7.01 -29.74 -1.47
CA ALA A 8 8.41 -29.33 -1.59
C ALA A 8 8.71 -28.28 -0.51
N PRO A 9 9.90 -28.31 0.13
CA PRO A 9 10.28 -27.28 1.09
C PRO A 9 10.23 -25.91 0.40
N PRO A 10 9.74 -24.86 1.09
CA PRO A 10 9.67 -23.52 0.51
C PRO A 10 11.07 -23.11 0.04
N ILE A 11 11.15 -22.70 -1.22
CA ILE A 11 12.41 -22.18 -1.78
C ILE A 11 12.78 -20.97 -0.93
N PRO A 12 14.00 -20.93 -0.34
CA PRO A 12 14.39 -19.80 0.48
C PRO A 12 14.32 -18.52 -0.36
N PRO A 13 13.78 -17.41 0.19
CA PRO A 13 13.67 -16.16 -0.53
C PRO A 13 15.05 -15.69 -0.99
N THR A 14 15.13 -15.18 -2.22
CA THR A 14 16.37 -14.70 -2.82
C THR A 14 16.82 -13.43 -2.09
N THR A 15 18.06 -13.41 -1.64
CA THR A 15 18.69 -12.29 -0.90
C THR A 15 19.62 -11.48 -1.81
N PHE A 16 20.02 -10.27 -1.38
CA PHE A 16 21.07 -9.48 -2.04
C PHE A 16 22.43 -10.19 -2.09
N GLN A 17 22.59 -11.26 -1.30
CA GLN A 17 23.79 -12.08 -1.22
C GLN A 17 23.70 -13.36 -2.07
N THR A 18 22.55 -13.66 -2.69
CA THR A 18 22.38 -14.90 -3.45
C THR A 18 23.22 -14.83 -4.74
N PRO A 19 24.16 -15.76 -4.97
CA PRO A 19 25.02 -15.74 -6.16
C PRO A 19 24.19 -15.91 -7.43
N ASN A 20 24.49 -15.10 -8.46
CA ASN A 20 23.76 -15.09 -9.73
C ASN A 20 23.79 -16.46 -10.42
N GLY A 21 22.63 -17.08 -10.60
CA GLY A 21 22.44 -18.05 -11.66
C GLY A 21 22.57 -17.34 -13.01
N ALA A 22 23.12 -18.02 -14.02
CA ALA A 22 23.59 -17.42 -15.29
C ALA A 22 22.59 -16.55 -16.08
N ASN A 23 21.31 -16.48 -15.69
CA ASN A 23 20.25 -15.72 -16.37
C ASN A 23 19.30 -14.94 -15.44
N ASN A 24 19.56 -14.83 -14.13
CA ASN A 24 18.65 -14.14 -13.21
C ASN A 24 19.28 -12.85 -12.67
N ALA A 25 18.57 -11.72 -12.79
CA ALA A 25 18.95 -10.47 -12.14
C ALA A 25 18.78 -10.62 -10.62
N SER A 26 19.79 -10.22 -9.85
CA SER A 26 19.72 -10.28 -8.38
C SER A 26 18.83 -9.16 -7.82
N PRO A 27 18.28 -9.31 -6.60
CA PRO A 27 17.56 -8.21 -5.96
C PRO A 27 18.45 -6.97 -5.72
N LYS A 28 19.78 -7.14 -5.69
CA LYS A 28 20.76 -6.04 -5.65
C LYS A 28 20.81 -5.29 -6.98
N ASP A 29 20.82 -5.99 -8.11
CA ASP A 29 20.81 -5.37 -9.44
C ASP A 29 19.52 -4.56 -9.64
N LEU A 30 18.38 -5.06 -9.15
CA LEU A 30 17.12 -4.32 -9.14
C LEU A 30 17.22 -3.05 -8.29
N ARG A 31 17.74 -3.14 -7.06
CA ARG A 31 17.92 -1.99 -6.19
C ARG A 31 18.79 -0.91 -6.84
N ASP A 32 19.92 -1.30 -7.40
CA ASP A 32 20.87 -0.38 -8.02
C ASP A 32 20.27 0.27 -9.28
N PHE A 33 19.48 -0.48 -10.06
CA PHE A 33 18.67 0.07 -11.15
C PHE A 33 17.65 1.11 -10.64
N LEU A 34 16.87 0.81 -9.61
CA LEU A 34 15.88 1.75 -9.06
C LEU A 34 16.52 3.01 -8.49
N LYS A 35 17.68 2.90 -7.84
CA LYS A 35 18.47 4.07 -7.39
C LYS A 35 18.88 4.95 -8.57
N SER A 36 19.32 4.36 -9.69
CA SER A 36 19.67 5.13 -10.90
C SER A 36 18.48 5.87 -11.52
N LEU A 37 17.26 5.35 -11.34
CA LEU A 37 16.04 6.05 -11.75
C LEU A 37 15.71 7.26 -10.86
N ASN A 38 16.35 7.39 -9.68
CA ASN A 38 16.20 8.49 -8.74
C ASN A 38 17.28 9.58 -8.88
N ASP A 39 18.28 9.39 -9.74
CA ASP A 39 19.32 10.40 -10.02
C ASP A 39 18.77 11.59 -10.84
N ASP A 40 19.19 12.82 -10.55
CA ASP A 40 18.74 14.06 -11.23
C ASP A 40 18.82 13.99 -12.76
N ASN A 41 19.80 13.26 -13.28
CA ASN A 41 19.92 12.93 -14.69
C ASN A 41 19.91 11.40 -14.86
N PRO A 42 18.73 10.75 -14.91
CA PRO A 42 18.69 9.31 -15.03
C PRO A 42 19.30 8.92 -16.39
N PRO A 43 20.13 7.87 -16.44
CA PRO A 43 20.76 7.43 -17.70
C PRO A 43 19.74 6.89 -18.72
N LEU A 44 18.51 6.60 -18.28
CA LEU A 44 17.45 6.01 -19.07
C LEU A 44 16.22 6.93 -19.12
N VAL A 45 15.80 7.29 -20.33
CA VAL A 45 14.52 7.94 -20.58
C VAL A 45 13.49 6.85 -20.90
N LEU A 46 12.57 6.62 -19.96
CA LEU A 46 11.48 5.66 -20.12
C LEU A 46 10.26 6.34 -20.76
N ASP A 47 9.59 5.65 -21.68
CA ASP A 47 8.31 6.08 -22.26
C ASP A 47 7.11 5.71 -21.37
N LYS A 48 5.89 6.14 -21.77
CA LYS A 48 4.64 5.86 -21.03
C LYS A 48 4.42 4.38 -20.75
N PRO A 49 4.39 3.49 -21.75
CA PRO A 49 4.16 2.07 -21.52
C PRO A 49 5.20 1.41 -20.61
N LEU A 50 6.47 1.81 -20.72
CA LEU A 50 7.53 1.26 -19.87
C LEU A 50 7.39 1.72 -18.42
N TRP A 51 7.03 2.98 -18.18
CA TRP A 51 6.72 3.46 -16.82
C TRP A 51 5.55 2.71 -16.21
N LEU A 52 4.44 2.56 -16.95
CA LEU A 52 3.27 1.82 -16.46
C LEU A 52 3.62 0.37 -16.11
N ARG A 53 4.36 -0.30 -16.99
CA ARG A 53 4.80 -1.68 -16.76
C ARG A 53 5.75 -1.76 -15.56
N LEU A 54 6.70 -0.84 -15.44
CA LEU A 54 7.62 -0.82 -14.31
C LEU A 54 6.87 -0.64 -12.99
N LEU A 55 5.98 0.33 -12.89
CA LEU A 55 5.20 0.56 -11.67
C LEU A 55 4.27 -0.61 -11.35
N ALA A 56 3.56 -1.15 -12.34
CA ALA A 56 2.73 -2.33 -12.14
C ALA A 56 3.53 -3.53 -11.62
N SER A 57 4.71 -3.79 -12.21
CA SER A 57 5.60 -4.85 -11.76
C SER A 57 6.15 -4.59 -10.35
N LEU A 58 6.51 -3.35 -10.01
CA LEU A 58 6.98 -3.01 -8.67
C LEU A 58 5.88 -3.18 -7.62
N LEU A 59 4.63 -2.81 -7.95
CA LEU A 59 3.46 -3.09 -7.11
C LEU A 59 3.33 -4.57 -6.82
N GLU A 60 3.39 -5.42 -7.83
CA GLU A 60 3.23 -6.87 -7.65
C GLU A 60 4.41 -7.49 -6.90
N GLN A 61 5.64 -7.17 -7.32
CA GLN A 61 6.84 -7.88 -6.87
C GLN A 61 7.36 -7.38 -5.51
N VAL A 62 7.22 -6.07 -5.22
CA VAL A 62 7.71 -5.48 -3.96
C VAL A 62 6.60 -5.36 -2.93
N PHE A 63 5.45 -4.82 -3.34
CA PHE A 63 4.36 -4.45 -2.44
C PHE A 63 3.22 -5.49 -2.35
N GLY A 64 3.02 -6.34 -3.37
CA GLY A 64 1.90 -7.30 -3.46
C GLY A 64 1.94 -8.39 -2.40
N CYS A 65 2.95 -8.34 -1.54
CA CYS A 65 3.33 -9.42 -0.66
C CYS A 65 3.80 -8.91 0.70
N PHE A 66 3.54 -7.66 1.15
CA PHE A 66 4.16 -7.13 2.38
C PHE A 66 3.64 -7.88 3.62
N PRO A 67 4.38 -8.88 4.13
CA PRO A 67 3.87 -9.79 5.12
C PRO A 67 3.90 -9.06 6.46
N TYR A 68 2.91 -9.34 7.30
CA TYR A 68 3.00 -9.00 8.72
C TYR A 68 4.26 -9.66 9.27
N PHE A 69 5.09 -8.85 9.95
CA PHE A 69 6.41 -9.29 10.37
C PHE A 69 6.29 -10.47 11.34
N LYS A 70 7.00 -11.55 11.02
CA LYS A 70 7.24 -12.65 11.97
C LYS A 70 8.69 -12.56 12.44
N PRO A 71 8.99 -12.68 13.75
CA PRO A 71 10.36 -12.60 14.28
C PRO A 71 11.37 -13.52 13.58
N THR A 72 10.91 -14.62 12.99
CA THR A 72 11.73 -15.57 12.22
C THR A 72 12.28 -15.03 10.89
N MET A 73 11.90 -13.83 10.44
CA MET A 73 12.28 -13.27 9.14
C MET A 73 13.33 -12.13 9.19
N LEU A 74 13.82 -11.78 10.38
CA LEU A 74 14.73 -10.63 10.65
C LEU A 74 15.82 -10.36 9.60
N GLY A 75 16.56 -11.39 9.15
CA GLY A 75 17.67 -11.23 8.19
C GLY A 75 17.22 -10.83 6.77
N THR A 76 16.16 -11.45 6.25
CA THR A 76 15.58 -11.14 4.94
C THR A 76 14.75 -9.85 4.96
N THR A 77 14.31 -9.43 6.15
CA THR A 77 13.50 -8.22 6.29
C THR A 77 14.28 -6.95 6.01
N ASN A 78 15.56 -6.84 6.40
CA ASN A 78 16.34 -5.62 6.18
C ASN A 78 16.56 -5.32 4.69
N GLU A 79 16.88 -6.35 3.90
CA GLU A 79 17.04 -6.21 2.46
C GLU A 79 15.73 -5.83 1.77
N ARG A 80 14.62 -6.40 2.26
CA ARG A 80 13.28 -6.06 1.80
C ARG A 80 12.87 -4.64 2.17
N ILE A 81 13.18 -4.19 3.39
CA ILE A 81 12.99 -2.80 3.84
C ILE A 81 13.75 -1.86 2.92
N GLU A 82 15.02 -2.13 2.63
CA GLU A 82 15.83 -1.29 1.73
C GLU A 82 15.23 -1.23 0.32
N LEU A 83 14.83 -2.39 -0.24
CA LEU A 83 14.21 -2.41 -1.57
C LEU A 83 12.89 -1.64 -1.60
N THR A 84 12.10 -1.73 -0.53
CA THR A 84 10.81 -1.02 -0.39
C THR A 84 11.03 0.47 -0.28
N ASP A 85 12.00 0.88 0.54
CA ASP A 85 12.39 2.28 0.71
C ASP A 85 12.78 2.93 -0.62
N VAL A 86 13.64 2.27 -1.40
CA VAL A 86 14.06 2.74 -2.73
C VAL A 86 12.88 2.73 -3.72
N THR A 87 11.99 1.75 -3.64
CA THR A 87 10.82 1.67 -4.50
C THR A 87 9.85 2.84 -4.21
N LEU A 88 9.61 3.17 -2.94
CA LEU A 88 8.81 4.35 -2.56
C LEU A 88 9.39 5.65 -3.11
N ASP A 89 10.72 5.79 -3.14
CA ASP A 89 11.36 6.95 -3.78
C ASP A 89 11.03 7.05 -5.27
N VAL A 90 11.03 5.92 -5.99
CA VAL A 90 10.64 5.89 -7.41
C VAL A 90 9.20 6.39 -7.58
N PHE A 91 8.26 5.92 -6.76
CA PHE A 91 6.86 6.37 -6.85
C PHE A 91 6.68 7.85 -6.49
N SER A 92 7.32 8.33 -5.42
CA SER A 92 7.32 9.75 -5.03
C SER A 92 7.92 10.62 -6.15
N ARG A 93 9.00 10.14 -6.79
CA ARG A 93 9.67 10.87 -7.87
C ARG A 93 8.85 10.95 -9.15
N VAL A 94 8.18 9.86 -9.52
CA VAL A 94 7.22 9.84 -10.63
C VAL A 94 6.15 10.91 -10.39
N GLY A 95 5.69 11.06 -9.14
CA GLY A 95 4.73 12.08 -8.77
C GLY A 95 5.27 13.53 -8.82
N LYS A 96 6.54 13.74 -8.52
CA LYS A 96 7.15 15.09 -8.42
C LYS A 96 7.64 15.67 -9.74
N ARG A 97 7.81 14.87 -10.80
CA ARG A 97 8.07 15.37 -12.16
C ARG A 97 6.78 15.91 -12.79
N ALA A 98 6.24 16.94 -12.15
CA ALA A 98 4.96 17.59 -12.42
C ALA A 98 4.86 18.24 -13.81
N ASP A 99 5.95 18.30 -14.59
CA ASP A 99 5.91 18.82 -15.96
C ASP A 99 5.81 17.72 -17.05
N SER A 100 5.89 16.43 -16.71
CA SER A 100 5.94 15.38 -17.74
C SER A 100 5.28 14.04 -17.43
N LEU A 101 4.71 13.80 -16.24
CA LEU A 101 4.15 12.49 -15.88
C LEU A 101 2.73 12.50 -15.27
N ASP A 102 2.06 13.66 -15.22
CA ASP A 102 0.66 13.76 -14.79
C ASP A 102 -0.29 12.86 -15.61
N TRP A 103 0.08 12.53 -16.85
CA TRP A 103 -0.65 11.58 -17.71
C TRP A 103 -0.53 10.12 -17.31
N LEU A 104 0.36 9.74 -16.39
CA LEU A 104 0.63 8.33 -16.05
C LEU A 104 -0.56 7.70 -15.33
N TYR A 105 -1.19 8.47 -14.43
CA TYR A 105 -2.38 8.03 -13.70
C TYR A 105 -3.69 8.52 -14.33
N ALA A 106 -3.60 9.45 -15.29
CA ALA A 106 -4.77 10.11 -15.89
C ALA A 106 -5.71 9.18 -16.64
N ASP A 107 -5.16 8.16 -17.31
CA ASP A 107 -5.92 7.25 -18.15
C ASP A 107 -5.99 5.83 -17.58
N GLU A 108 -5.43 5.61 -16.38
CA GLU A 108 -5.18 4.28 -15.81
C GLU A 108 -5.82 4.13 -14.43
N GLU A 109 -7.16 4.09 -14.42
CA GLU A 109 -7.97 3.89 -13.22
C GLU A 109 -7.57 2.62 -12.45
N HIS A 110 -7.38 1.51 -13.16
CA HIS A 110 -7.00 0.23 -12.54
C HIS A 110 -5.65 0.31 -11.83
N LEU A 111 -4.65 0.96 -12.46
CA LEU A 111 -3.34 1.15 -11.84
C LEU A 111 -3.46 2.04 -10.60
N SER A 112 -4.21 3.13 -10.70
CA SER A 112 -4.39 4.08 -9.58
C SER A 112 -5.04 3.42 -8.36
N LYS A 113 -6.10 2.63 -8.58
CA LYS A 113 -6.75 1.81 -7.53
C LYS A 113 -5.76 0.79 -6.95
N LYS A 114 -4.94 0.17 -7.79
CA LYS A 114 -3.91 -0.79 -7.36
C LYS A 114 -2.83 -0.14 -6.51
N VAL A 115 -2.31 1.03 -6.91
CA VAL A 115 -1.33 1.81 -6.13
C VAL A 115 -1.88 2.12 -4.75
N PHE A 116 -3.11 2.63 -4.68
CA PHE A 116 -3.76 2.96 -3.42
C PHE A 116 -3.82 1.74 -2.48
N VAL A 117 -4.33 0.60 -2.95
CA VAL A 117 -4.49 -0.60 -2.11
C VAL A 117 -3.15 -1.13 -1.62
N HIS A 118 -2.14 -1.17 -2.50
CA HIS A 118 -0.82 -1.70 -2.13
C HIS A 118 -0.11 -0.79 -1.14
N PHE A 119 -0.21 0.54 -1.29
CA PHE A 119 0.40 1.47 -0.35
C PHE A 119 -0.34 1.49 0.99
N LEU A 120 -1.67 1.39 0.99
CA LEU A 120 -2.42 1.27 2.23
C LEU A 120 -2.11 -0.05 2.96
N GLY A 121 -1.99 -1.15 2.22
CA GLY A 121 -1.52 -2.43 2.75
C GLY A 121 -0.12 -2.31 3.34
N LEU A 122 0.81 -1.64 2.64
CA LEU A 122 2.15 -1.35 3.13
C LEU A 122 2.11 -0.55 4.43
N CYS A 123 1.38 0.57 4.49
CA CYS A 123 1.23 1.38 5.69
C CYS A 123 0.74 0.54 6.88
N THR A 124 -0.30 -0.28 6.66
CA THR A 124 -0.88 -1.17 7.67
C THR A 124 0.14 -2.18 8.19
N SER A 125 0.88 -2.82 7.28
CA SER A 125 1.91 -3.77 7.66
C SER A 125 3.07 -3.09 8.39
N THR A 126 3.59 -1.95 7.90
CA THR A 126 4.71 -1.24 8.54
C THR A 126 4.37 -0.68 9.92
N GLU A 127 3.13 -0.25 10.14
CA GLU A 127 2.67 0.22 11.45
C GLU A 127 2.67 -0.93 12.46
N SER A 128 2.19 -2.12 12.06
CA SER A 128 2.22 -3.32 12.92
C SER A 128 3.64 -3.76 13.32
N TRP A 129 4.68 -3.33 12.58
CA TRP A 129 6.06 -3.65 12.90
C TRP A 129 6.63 -2.77 14.01
N LEU A 130 6.06 -1.58 14.21
CA LEU A 130 6.48 -0.67 15.28
C LEU A 130 6.21 -1.28 16.66
N GLU A 131 5.15 -2.08 16.78
CA GLU A 131 4.78 -2.78 18.02
C GLU A 131 5.78 -3.90 18.38
N VAL A 132 6.48 -4.49 17.40
CA VAL A 132 7.40 -5.63 17.61
C VAL A 132 8.84 -5.17 17.86
N ALA A 133 9.24 -3.98 17.38
CA ALA A 133 10.61 -3.49 17.44
C ALA A 133 11.04 -2.93 18.82
N ASP A 134 10.09 -2.74 19.75
CA ASP A 134 10.33 -2.08 21.04
C ASP A 134 11.02 -2.99 22.09
N GLU A 135 11.15 -4.29 21.83
CA GLU A 135 11.75 -5.25 22.78
C GLU A 135 13.29 -5.44 22.63
N GLY A 136 13.96 -4.81 21.65
CA GLY A 136 15.39 -5.08 21.44
C GLY A 136 16.11 -4.19 20.43
N ASP A 137 16.50 -3.01 20.88
CA ASP A 137 17.66 -2.19 20.46
C ASP A 137 18.18 -2.33 19.00
N SER A 138 17.29 -2.20 18.01
CA SER A 138 17.69 -2.02 16.59
C SER A 138 16.58 -1.40 15.71
N GLY A 139 15.96 -0.29 16.15
CA GLY A 139 14.64 0.13 15.62
C GLY A 139 14.55 1.38 14.72
N GLY A 140 15.63 1.97 14.23
CA GLY A 140 15.56 3.26 13.50
C GLY A 140 14.91 3.20 12.09
N ALA A 141 15.00 2.06 11.41
CA ALA A 141 14.57 1.94 10.01
C ALA A 141 13.07 1.70 9.81
N SER A 142 12.36 1.12 10.79
CA SER A 142 10.92 0.81 10.64
C SER A 142 10.04 2.07 10.77
N ASN A 143 10.35 2.96 11.72
CA ASN A 143 9.66 4.24 11.91
C ASN A 143 9.76 5.16 10.70
N THR A 144 10.87 5.11 9.97
CA THR A 144 11.06 5.92 8.76
C THR A 144 10.28 5.36 7.57
N LEU A 145 10.11 4.03 7.48
CA LEU A 145 9.39 3.40 6.38
C LEU A 145 7.88 3.67 6.43
N TYR A 146 7.23 3.59 7.60
CA TYR A 146 5.80 3.94 7.74
C TYR A 146 5.54 5.37 7.30
N SER A 147 6.28 6.33 7.87
CA SER A 147 6.14 7.75 7.57
C SER A 147 6.35 8.04 6.08
N LYS A 148 7.33 7.38 5.46
CA LYS A 148 7.60 7.48 4.02
C LYS A 148 6.45 6.90 3.19
N ALA A 149 5.97 5.70 3.50
CA ALA A 149 4.85 5.07 2.80
C ALA A 149 3.58 5.93 2.86
N CYS A 150 3.22 6.42 4.06
CA CYS A 150 2.10 7.34 4.24
C CYS A 150 2.31 8.65 3.48
N GLY A 151 3.53 9.21 3.51
CA GLY A 151 3.88 10.40 2.74
C GLY A 151 3.70 10.22 1.24
N THR A 152 4.24 9.14 0.67
CA THR A 152 4.12 8.82 -0.76
C THR A 152 2.67 8.57 -1.16
N LEU A 153 1.87 7.92 -0.31
CA LEU A 153 0.44 7.71 -0.56
C LEU A 153 -0.35 9.04 -0.57
N VAL A 154 -0.06 9.94 0.36
CA VAL A 154 -0.68 11.27 0.39
C VAL A 154 -0.29 12.08 -0.86
N GLU A 155 0.98 12.07 -1.24
CA GLU A 155 1.46 12.72 -2.48
C GLU A 155 0.74 12.15 -3.71
N PHE A 156 0.58 10.82 -3.79
CA PHE A 156 -0.18 10.16 -4.86
C PHE A 156 -1.66 10.63 -4.91
N LEU A 157 -2.35 10.66 -3.78
CA LEU A 157 -3.75 11.12 -3.72
C LEU A 157 -3.89 12.61 -4.06
N GLN A 158 -2.91 13.43 -3.70
CA GLN A 158 -2.85 14.83 -4.11
C GLN A 158 -2.73 14.96 -5.63
N LEU A 159 -1.90 14.15 -6.29
CA LEU A 159 -1.77 14.18 -7.75
C LEU A 159 -3.09 13.92 -8.46
N LEU A 160 -3.86 12.92 -7.98
CA LEU A 160 -5.21 12.65 -8.48
C LEU A 160 -6.18 13.84 -8.26
N SER A 161 -5.92 14.68 -7.26
CA SER A 161 -6.71 15.87 -6.97
C SER A 161 -6.33 17.09 -7.83
N PHE A 162 -5.10 17.18 -8.31
CA PHE A 162 -4.52 18.41 -8.87
C PHE A 162 -4.42 18.44 -10.40
N SER A 163 -4.86 17.42 -11.15
CA SER A 163 -4.81 17.43 -12.62
C SER A 163 -5.65 18.56 -13.21
N SER A 164 -4.97 19.67 -13.41
CA SER A 164 -5.51 20.90 -13.95
C SER A 164 -5.12 20.96 -15.42
N PHE A 165 -5.51 19.96 -16.21
CA PHE A 165 -5.44 20.11 -17.66
C PHE A 165 -6.57 21.04 -18.09
N PRO A 166 -6.28 22.22 -18.67
CA PRO A 166 -7.32 23.07 -19.23
C PRO A 166 -7.79 22.38 -20.53
N GLY A 167 -8.94 21.69 -20.47
CA GLY A 167 -9.70 21.27 -21.64
C GLY A 167 -9.64 19.80 -22.08
N GLY A 168 -9.42 18.83 -21.16
CA GLY A 168 -9.45 17.40 -21.52
C GLY A 168 -10.25 16.53 -20.54
N ASP A 169 -10.93 15.50 -21.09
CA ASP A 169 -11.73 14.48 -20.37
C ASP A 169 -10.97 13.75 -19.25
N SER A 170 -9.63 13.80 -19.27
CA SER A 170 -8.74 13.13 -18.31
C SER A 170 -8.78 13.72 -16.89
N SER A 171 -9.11 15.00 -16.74
CA SER A 171 -9.26 15.64 -15.42
C SER A 171 -10.50 15.12 -14.67
N ASP A 172 -11.58 14.83 -15.38
CA ASP A 172 -12.80 14.29 -14.80
C ASP A 172 -12.64 12.82 -14.42
N LEU A 173 -11.90 12.03 -15.21
CA LEU A 173 -11.59 10.64 -14.89
C LEU A 173 -10.78 10.53 -13.60
N GLN A 174 -9.68 11.28 -13.45
CA GLN A 174 -8.87 11.23 -12.22
C GLN A 174 -9.65 11.65 -10.97
N ARG A 175 -10.50 12.68 -11.09
CA ARG A 175 -11.37 13.10 -10.00
C ARG A 175 -12.37 12.01 -9.62
N GLY A 176 -12.90 11.30 -10.61
CA GLY A 176 -13.73 10.11 -10.41
C GLY A 176 -12.98 9.01 -9.65
N VAL A 177 -11.75 8.69 -10.05
CA VAL A 177 -10.91 7.69 -9.36
C VAL A 177 -10.63 8.08 -7.92
N LEU A 178 -10.29 9.35 -7.65
CA LEU A 178 -10.09 9.83 -6.28
C LEU A 178 -11.38 9.71 -5.46
N GLN A 179 -12.53 10.11 -6.03
CA GLN A 179 -13.83 9.98 -5.34
C GLN A 179 -14.14 8.54 -5.00
N ASP A 180 -13.93 7.61 -5.94
CA ASP A 180 -14.09 6.17 -5.72
C ASP A 180 -13.20 5.67 -4.58
N ILE A 181 -11.92 6.05 -4.57
CA ILE A 181 -10.98 5.68 -3.50
C ILE A 181 -11.47 6.19 -2.15
N LEU A 182 -11.85 7.47 -2.06
CA LEU A 182 -12.31 8.07 -0.80
C LEU A 182 -13.61 7.41 -0.31
N TYR A 183 -14.55 7.14 -1.21
CA TYR A 183 -15.82 6.51 -0.87
C TYR A 183 -15.64 5.05 -0.43
N GLU A 184 -14.82 4.29 -1.16
CA GLU A 184 -14.54 2.89 -0.83
C GLU A 184 -13.86 2.77 0.54
N ALA A 185 -12.84 3.61 0.81
CA ALA A 185 -12.12 3.58 2.09
C ALA A 185 -13.01 3.97 3.27
N THR A 186 -13.88 4.97 3.13
CA THR A 186 -14.81 5.37 4.19
C THR A 186 -15.89 4.31 4.46
N ASN A 187 -16.44 3.70 3.40
CA ASN A 187 -17.37 2.58 3.52
C ASN A 187 -16.71 1.35 4.16
N LEU A 188 -15.47 1.06 3.79
CA LEU A 188 -14.73 -0.04 4.37
C LEU A 188 -14.53 0.16 5.87
N CYS A 189 -14.13 1.34 6.32
CA CYS A 189 -13.99 1.58 7.76
C CYS A 189 -15.31 1.34 8.50
N THR A 190 -16.44 1.79 7.93
CA THR A 190 -17.77 1.54 8.51
C THR A 190 -18.08 0.04 8.57
N THR A 191 -17.71 -0.70 7.52
CA THR A 191 -17.89 -2.16 7.43
C THR A 191 -17.05 -2.87 8.48
N ILE A 192 -15.76 -2.53 8.61
CA ILE A 192 -14.82 -3.12 9.58
C ILE A 192 -15.27 -2.85 11.02
N ILE A 193 -15.67 -1.62 11.35
CA ILE A 193 -16.19 -1.26 12.68
C ILE A 193 -17.42 -2.12 13.02
N SER A 194 -18.29 -2.36 12.04
CA SER A 194 -19.48 -3.20 12.20
C SER A 194 -19.13 -4.70 12.30
N ALA A 195 -18.06 -5.12 11.63
CA ALA A 195 -17.56 -6.49 11.54
C ALA A 195 -16.59 -6.87 12.66
N ARG A 196 -16.54 -6.13 13.77
CA ARG A 196 -15.58 -6.31 14.89
C ARG A 196 -15.52 -7.71 15.53
N HIS A 197 -16.46 -8.60 15.20
CA HIS A 197 -16.54 -9.97 15.69
C HIS A 197 -16.27 -11.03 14.60
N GLU A 198 -15.86 -10.62 13.40
CA GLU A 198 -15.49 -11.56 12.33
C GLU A 198 -14.22 -12.35 12.68
N SER A 199 -14.18 -13.59 12.19
CA SER A 199 -13.01 -14.46 12.36
C SER A 199 -11.88 -14.05 11.42
N CYS A 200 -10.66 -13.96 11.95
CA CYS A 200 -9.45 -13.73 11.17
C CYS A 200 -8.70 -15.04 10.88
N PRO A 201 -7.83 -15.09 9.84
CA PRO A 201 -7.44 -14.00 8.95
C PRO A 201 -8.54 -13.61 7.93
N LEU A 202 -8.56 -12.33 7.57
CA LEU A 202 -9.61 -11.70 6.77
C LEU A 202 -9.05 -11.03 5.51
N ASP A 203 -9.50 -11.48 4.34
CA ASP A 203 -9.20 -10.83 3.06
C ASP A 203 -10.22 -9.73 2.78
N ILE A 204 -9.72 -8.50 2.73
CA ILE A 204 -10.49 -7.31 2.34
C ILE A 204 -10.31 -7.09 0.85
N HIS A 205 -11.37 -7.35 0.08
CA HIS A 205 -11.40 -7.06 -1.35
C HIS A 205 -11.89 -5.63 -1.60
N TRP A 206 -11.01 -4.80 -2.14
CA TRP A 206 -11.30 -3.41 -2.48
C TRP A 206 -11.91 -3.28 -3.88
N PHE A 207 -12.80 -2.31 -4.05
CA PHE A 207 -13.47 -1.98 -5.32
C PHE A 207 -14.28 -3.15 -5.91
N SER A 208 -14.66 -4.11 -5.07
CA SER A 208 -15.59 -5.17 -5.41
C SER A 208 -17.00 -4.70 -5.06
N THR A 209 -17.98 -4.99 -5.91
CA THR A 209 -19.39 -4.69 -5.61
C THR A 209 -20.17 -5.99 -5.45
N PRO A 210 -20.64 -6.34 -4.23
CA PRO A 210 -20.49 -5.62 -2.95
C PRO A 210 -19.07 -5.72 -2.35
N PRO A 211 -18.70 -4.83 -1.41
CA PRO A 211 -17.47 -4.96 -0.64
C PRO A 211 -17.41 -6.33 0.01
N CYS A 212 -16.31 -7.06 -0.22
CA CYS A 212 -16.25 -8.47 0.14
C CYS A 212 -15.18 -8.67 1.22
N LEU A 213 -15.65 -8.99 2.43
CA LEU A 213 -14.84 -9.53 3.50
C LEU A 213 -14.89 -11.05 3.39
N LYS A 214 -13.74 -11.70 3.21
CA LYS A 214 -13.65 -13.16 3.11
C LYS A 214 -12.71 -13.71 4.16
N THR A 215 -13.23 -14.56 5.01
CA THR A 215 -12.41 -15.36 5.93
C THR A 215 -11.54 -16.31 5.13
N THR A 216 -10.23 -16.30 5.36
CA THR A 216 -9.27 -17.18 4.68
C THR A 216 -8.62 -18.13 5.68
N THR A 217 -8.16 -19.29 5.18
CA THR A 217 -7.36 -20.24 5.96
C THR A 217 -5.87 -20.17 5.61
N GLU A 218 -5.50 -19.29 4.68
CA GLU A 218 -4.12 -19.12 4.24
C GLU A 218 -3.29 -18.38 5.29
N ASP A 219 -2.01 -18.77 5.41
CA ASP A 219 -1.07 -18.04 6.26
C ASP A 219 -0.86 -16.62 5.68
N CYS A 220 -0.97 -15.60 6.53
CA CYS A 220 -0.73 -14.20 6.17
C CYS A 220 0.74 -13.91 5.81
N SER A 221 1.64 -14.88 6.02
CA SER A 221 3.00 -14.83 5.49
C SER A 221 3.10 -15.21 4.01
N ILE A 222 2.07 -15.84 3.46
CA ILE A 222 1.98 -16.23 2.06
C ILE A 222 1.33 -15.08 1.29
N PRO A 223 1.99 -14.56 0.24
CA PRO A 223 1.41 -13.50 -0.56
C PRO A 223 0.12 -13.93 -1.26
N CYS A 224 -0.80 -12.96 -1.39
CA CYS A 224 -2.01 -13.17 -2.17
C CYS A 224 -1.62 -13.52 -3.62
N PRO A 225 -2.33 -14.44 -4.29
CA PRO A 225 -2.09 -14.74 -5.70
C PRO A 225 -2.02 -13.46 -6.53
N ILE A 226 -1.15 -13.42 -7.55
CA ILE A 226 -0.99 -12.26 -8.45
C ILE A 226 -2.34 -11.87 -9.10
N ASP A 227 -3.23 -12.86 -9.24
CA ASP A 227 -4.57 -12.71 -9.82
C ASP A 227 -5.60 -12.08 -8.85
N THR A 228 -5.32 -12.04 -7.55
CA THR A 228 -6.16 -11.33 -6.55
C THR A 228 -5.78 -9.86 -6.48
N ILE A 229 -6.21 -9.12 -7.51
CA ILE A 229 -6.02 -7.68 -7.60
C ILE A 229 -6.80 -7.00 -6.45
N ASN A 230 -6.17 -6.03 -5.79
CA ASN A 230 -6.78 -5.14 -4.79
C ASN A 230 -7.26 -5.83 -3.49
N VAL A 231 -6.41 -6.66 -2.88
CA VAL A 231 -6.70 -7.32 -1.60
C VAL A 231 -5.74 -6.87 -0.50
N ILE A 232 -6.27 -6.56 0.68
CA ILE A 232 -5.49 -6.42 1.92
C ILE A 232 -5.93 -7.54 2.87
N ARG A 233 -4.99 -8.38 3.30
CA ARG A 233 -5.24 -9.46 4.25
C ARG A 233 -4.96 -8.97 5.66
N LEU A 234 -5.89 -9.08 6.59
CA LEU A 234 -5.68 -8.76 8.01
C LEU A 234 -5.51 -10.04 8.83
N PRO A 235 -4.41 -10.20 9.59
CA PRO A 235 -4.09 -11.46 10.26
C PRO A 235 -4.88 -11.65 11.56
N SER A 236 -5.28 -10.56 12.20
CA SER A 236 -5.98 -10.57 13.49
C SER A 236 -6.93 -9.36 13.62
N PRO A 237 -7.93 -9.43 14.51
CA PRO A 237 -8.83 -8.31 14.76
C PRO A 237 -8.11 -7.07 15.31
N SER A 238 -6.93 -7.21 15.92
CA SER A 238 -6.13 -6.08 16.40
C SER A 238 -5.66 -5.14 15.27
N HIS A 239 -5.68 -5.59 14.02
CA HIS A 239 -5.33 -4.75 12.86
C HIS A 239 -6.50 -3.89 12.37
N PHE A 240 -7.73 -4.12 12.85
CA PHE A 240 -8.90 -3.32 12.49
C PHE A 240 -8.76 -1.86 12.95
N PRO A 241 -8.41 -1.57 14.24
CA PRO A 241 -8.17 -0.20 14.68
C PRO A 241 -6.97 0.44 13.97
N VAL A 242 -5.92 -0.34 13.65
CA VAL A 242 -4.73 0.15 12.92
C VAL A 242 -5.12 0.63 11.52
N LEU A 243 -5.74 -0.24 10.71
CA LEU A 243 -6.15 0.09 9.34
C LEU A 243 -7.09 1.30 9.31
N THR A 244 -8.08 1.33 10.20
CA THR A 244 -9.05 2.45 10.26
C THR A 244 -8.40 3.76 10.72
N SER A 245 -7.44 3.72 11.63
CA SER A 245 -6.68 4.90 12.07
C SER A 245 -5.79 5.45 10.96
N ILE A 246 -5.13 4.58 10.19
CA ILE A 246 -4.32 4.98 9.03
C ILE A 246 -5.19 5.69 7.99
N ILE A 247 -6.37 5.16 7.66
CA ILE A 247 -7.30 5.78 6.70
C ILE A 247 -7.69 7.19 7.17
N VAL A 248 -7.98 7.36 8.46
CA VAL A 248 -8.29 8.67 9.05
C VAL A 248 -7.09 9.63 8.97
N GLU A 249 -5.88 9.16 9.30
CA GLU A 249 -4.65 9.96 9.19
C GLU A 249 -4.42 10.44 7.76
N LEU A 250 -4.52 9.54 6.79
CA LEU A 250 -4.35 9.83 5.36
C LEU A 250 -5.32 10.93 4.91
N PHE A 251 -6.58 10.86 5.31
CA PHE A 251 -7.57 11.88 4.99
C PHE A 251 -7.30 13.21 5.67
N GLY A 252 -6.87 13.21 6.94
CA GLY A 252 -6.45 14.44 7.62
C GLY A 252 -5.30 15.15 6.90
N ARG A 253 -4.28 14.38 6.48
CA ARG A 253 -3.13 14.89 5.72
C ARG A 253 -3.51 15.35 4.31
N LEU A 254 -4.39 14.62 3.62
CA LEU A 254 -4.88 15.01 2.31
C LEU A 254 -5.67 16.33 2.36
N PHE A 255 -6.63 16.47 3.28
CA PHE A 255 -7.49 17.66 3.35
C PHE A 255 -6.80 18.91 3.90
N SER A 256 -5.77 18.76 4.74
CA SER A 256 -4.99 19.90 5.23
C SER A 256 -4.15 20.58 4.14
N THR A 257 -3.87 19.87 3.04
CA THR A 257 -2.94 20.29 1.99
C THR A 257 -3.59 20.46 0.63
N ALA A 258 -4.67 19.73 0.35
CA ALA A 258 -5.30 19.75 -0.96
C ALA A 258 -6.19 20.99 -1.15
N ARG A 259 -6.00 21.69 -2.28
CA ARG A 259 -6.98 22.67 -2.78
C ARG A 259 -8.09 21.94 -3.56
N LEU A 260 -8.65 20.90 -2.95
CA LEU A 260 -9.81 20.19 -3.47
C LEU A 260 -10.97 21.17 -3.68
N SER A 261 -11.85 20.88 -4.64
CA SER A 261 -13.04 21.70 -4.85
C SER A 261 -13.81 21.82 -3.52
N TYR A 262 -14.14 23.05 -3.11
CA TYR A 262 -14.69 23.38 -1.80
C TYR A 262 -15.86 22.47 -1.37
N PHE A 263 -16.70 22.05 -2.31
CA PHE A 263 -17.86 21.20 -2.05
C PHE A 263 -17.51 19.73 -1.79
N ILE A 264 -16.59 19.14 -2.56
CA ILE A 264 -16.13 17.76 -2.34
C ILE A 264 -15.41 17.68 -0.98
N THR A 265 -14.55 18.67 -0.69
CA THR A 265 -13.84 18.74 0.59
C THR A 265 -14.81 18.84 1.76
N ALA A 266 -15.83 19.70 1.68
CA ALA A 266 -16.76 19.89 2.80
C ALA A 266 -17.62 18.65 3.11
N ALA A 267 -18.12 17.97 2.08
CA ALA A 267 -18.92 16.75 2.25
C ALA A 267 -18.05 15.60 2.81
N MET A 268 -16.87 15.39 2.24
CA MET A 268 -15.94 14.36 2.70
C MET A 268 -15.38 14.68 4.09
N LEU A 269 -15.08 15.94 4.41
CA LEU A 269 -14.59 16.34 5.73
C LEU A 269 -15.60 16.02 6.83
N ARG A 270 -16.91 16.24 6.59
CA ARG A 270 -17.96 15.85 7.55
C ARG A 270 -18.00 14.33 7.72
N HIS A 271 -17.94 13.59 6.62
CA HIS A 271 -17.97 12.14 6.66
C HIS A 271 -16.75 11.56 7.38
N VAL A 272 -15.56 12.10 7.11
CA VAL A 272 -14.31 11.73 7.76
C VAL A 272 -14.32 12.15 9.23
N SER A 273 -14.86 13.30 9.60
CA SER A 273 -14.96 13.71 11.01
C SER A 273 -15.85 12.77 11.83
N GLU A 274 -17.00 12.37 11.27
CA GLU A 274 -17.86 11.37 11.90
C GLU A 274 -17.17 10.00 11.95
N LEU A 275 -16.44 9.63 10.89
CA LEU A 275 -15.66 8.41 10.88
C LEU A 275 -14.55 8.43 11.94
N THR A 276 -13.80 9.52 12.07
CA THR A 276 -12.78 9.72 13.10
C THR A 276 -13.36 9.49 14.49
N ARG A 277 -14.53 10.06 14.76
CA ARG A 277 -15.23 9.85 16.03
C ARG A 277 -15.56 8.37 16.25
N ARG A 278 -16.12 7.68 15.25
CA ARG A 278 -16.45 6.25 15.35
C ARG A 278 -15.22 5.36 15.50
N VAL A 279 -14.13 5.68 14.79
CA VAL A 279 -12.85 4.97 14.92
C VAL A 279 -12.27 5.19 16.31
N TYR A 280 -12.32 6.42 16.84
CA TYR A 280 -11.90 6.70 18.21
C TYR A 280 -12.71 5.90 19.23
N ASP A 281 -14.05 5.93 19.12
CA ASP A 281 -14.95 5.16 19.98
C ASP A 281 -14.61 3.65 19.87
N PHE A 282 -14.45 3.14 18.66
CA PHE A 282 -14.06 1.75 18.39
C PHE A 282 -12.71 1.36 19.02
N CYS A 283 -11.68 2.19 18.86
CA CYS A 283 -10.37 1.99 19.48
C CYS A 283 -10.44 2.03 21.01
N SER A 284 -11.30 2.88 21.59
CA SER A 284 -11.49 2.98 23.04
C SER A 284 -12.27 1.80 23.64
N GLU A 285 -13.15 1.18 22.86
CA GLU A 285 -13.93 0.00 23.24
C GLU A 285 -13.16 -1.31 23.02
N CYS A 286 -12.16 -1.32 22.14
CA CYS A 286 -11.31 -2.48 21.92
C CYS A 286 -10.48 -2.77 23.19
N PRO A 287 -10.58 -3.98 23.77
CA PRO A 287 -9.76 -4.32 24.93
C PRO A 287 -8.30 -4.26 24.53
N THR A 288 -7.52 -3.39 25.20
CA THR A 288 -6.06 -3.47 25.21
C THR A 288 -5.71 -4.80 25.85
N SER A 289 -5.56 -5.87 25.06
CA SER A 289 -5.10 -7.14 25.60
C SER A 289 -3.65 -6.99 26.07
N PRO A 290 -3.32 -7.33 27.33
CA PRO A 290 -1.95 -7.36 27.83
C PRO A 290 -1.11 -8.46 27.19
#